data_AF-A0A8T3UD70-F1
#
_entry.id   AF-A0A8T3UD70-F1
#
_cell.length_a   1.000
_cell.length_b   1.000
_cell.length_c   1.000
_cell.angle_alpha   90.00
_cell.angle_beta   90.00
_cell.angle_gamma   90.00
#
_symmetry.space_group_name_H-M   'P 1'
#
loop_
_entity.id
_entity.type
_entity.pdbx_description
1 polymer ?
#
loop_
_entity_poly.entity_id
_entity_poly.type
_entity_poly.pdbx_seq_one_letter_code
_entity_poly.pdbx_strand_id
1 'polypeptide(L)'
;MEEFKTGFLKYFYEISKIPRKSGNEEKIAKYLIEFAKERNLKYYTDNKFNVVIWKDASIGYEDKEILGFQCHTDMVCEKVDG
;
A
#
# COMPACT_ATOMS: atom_id res chain seq x y z
N MET A 1 15.69 -5.67 16.02
CA MET A 1 15.60 -4.68 14.91
C MET A 1 15.94 -5.30 13.55
N GLU A 2 16.88 -6.24 13.45
CA GLU A 2 17.11 -7.04 12.23
C GLU A 2 15.84 -7.74 11.70
N GLU A 3 14.96 -8.19 12.59
CA GLU A 3 13.72 -8.93 12.25
C GLU A 3 12.71 -8.13 11.41
N PHE A 4 12.76 -6.80 11.42
CA PHE A 4 11.90 -5.97 10.57
C PHE A 4 12.45 -5.77 9.14
N LYS A 5 13.60 -6.36 8.79
CA LYS A 5 14.25 -6.11 7.50
C LYS A 5 13.86 -7.08 6.38
N THR A 6 13.09 -8.14 6.68
CA THR A 6 12.72 -9.18 5.70
C THR A 6 11.22 -9.48 5.72
N GLY A 7 10.69 -9.90 4.56
CA GLY A 7 9.29 -10.31 4.42
C GLY A 7 8.26 -9.19 4.62
N PHE A 8 7.07 -9.57 5.11
CA PHE A 8 5.92 -8.67 5.30
C PHE A 8 6.21 -7.52 6.29
N LEU A 9 6.90 -7.82 7.40
CA LEU A 9 7.15 -6.85 8.47
C LEU A 9 7.98 -5.65 8.01
N LYS A 10 8.80 -5.82 6.96
CA LYS A 10 9.51 -4.71 6.30
C LYS A 10 8.53 -3.66 5.78
N TYR A 11 7.52 -4.06 5.01
CA TYR A 11 6.54 -3.14 4.43
C TYR A 11 5.69 -2.50 5.52
N PHE A 12 5.28 -3.28 6.52
CA PHE A 12 4.54 -2.73 7.66
C PHE A 12 5.35 -1.65 8.40
N TYR A 13 6.64 -1.88 8.62
CA TYR A 13 7.54 -0.92 9.28
C TYR A 13 7.83 0.33 8.42
N GLU A 14 7.92 0.20 7.10
CA GLU A 14 8.05 1.35 6.21
C GLU A 14 6.77 2.20 6.21
N ILE A 15 5.60 1.57 6.08
CA ILE A 15 4.29 2.23 6.09
C ILE A 15 4.03 2.90 7.44
N SER A 16 4.41 2.27 8.56
CA SER A 16 4.17 2.81 9.91
C SER A 16 4.86 4.16 10.14
N LYS A 17 5.98 4.41 9.47
CA LYS A 17 6.71 5.69 9.50
C LYS A 17 6.03 6.81 8.73
N ILE A 18 5.03 6.51 7.91
CA ILE A 18 4.31 7.49 7.09
C ILE A 18 3.08 7.96 7.87
N PRO A 19 3.02 9.22 8.34
CA PRO A 19 1.80 9.77 8.90
C PRO A 19 0.71 9.79 7.84
N ARG A 20 -0.45 9.19 8.15
CA ARG A 20 -1.55 8.93 7.20
C ARG A 20 -2.90 9.09 7.88
N LYS A 21 -3.12 10.23 8.54
CA LYS A 21 -4.40 10.58 9.15
C LYS A 21 -5.49 10.58 8.08
N SER A 22 -6.72 10.17 8.41
CA SER A 22 -7.87 10.31 7.52
C SER A 22 -7.99 11.75 7.00
N GLY A 23 -8.10 11.91 5.68
CA GLY A 23 -8.05 13.18 4.95
C GLY A 23 -6.65 13.70 4.60
N ASN A 24 -5.57 13.00 4.97
CA ASN A 24 -4.19 13.32 4.64
C ASN A 24 -3.41 12.07 4.18
N GLU A 25 -3.91 11.40 3.14
CA GLU A 25 -3.42 10.13 2.61
C GLU A 25 -2.41 10.29 1.46
N GLU A 26 -2.13 11.52 0.99
CA GLU A 26 -1.26 11.77 -0.16
C GLU A 26 0.10 11.07 -0.05
N LYS A 27 0.71 11.10 1.14
CA LYS A 27 2.04 10.50 1.36
C LYS A 27 2.02 8.97 1.27
N ILE A 28 0.98 8.32 1.78
CA ILE A 28 0.87 6.86 1.70
C ILE A 28 0.51 6.43 0.28
N ALA A 29 -0.34 7.18 -0.42
CA ALA A 29 -0.61 6.93 -1.84
C ALA A 29 0.65 7.06 -2.70
N LYS A 30 1.48 8.09 -2.45
CA LYS A 30 2.78 8.23 -3.13
C LYS A 30 3.68 7.01 -2.90
N TYR A 31 3.76 6.50 -1.67
CA TYR A 31 4.53 5.29 -1.37
C TYR A 31 4.04 4.08 -2.18
N LEU A 32 2.72 3.88 -2.27
CA LEU A 32 2.12 2.78 -3.04
C LEU A 32 2.36 2.92 -4.56
N ILE A 33 2.31 4.15 -5.07
CA ILE A 33 2.60 4.44 -6.48
C ILE A 33 4.07 4.13 -6.80
N GLU A 34 5.00 4.56 -5.96
CA GLU A 34 6.43 4.25 -6.16
C GLU A 34 6.70 2.75 -6.02
N PHE A 35 6.04 2.06 -5.08
CA PHE A 35 6.09 0.60 -4.96
C PHE A 35 5.71 -0.10 -6.26
N ALA A 36 4.63 0.37 -6.92
CA ALA A 36 4.18 -0.17 -8.20
C ALA A 36 5.18 0.13 -9.33
N LYS A 37 5.66 1.38 -9.43
CA LYS A 37 6.65 1.80 -10.44
C LYS A 37 7.94 1.01 -10.37
N GLU A 38 8.52 0.86 -9.18
CA GLU A 38 9.77 0.10 -8.96
C GLU A 38 9.67 -1.36 -9.43
N ARG A 39 8.46 -1.91 -9.45
CA ARG A 39 8.16 -3.30 -9.84
C ARG A 39 7.57 -3.41 -11.24
N ASN A 40 7.49 -2.30 -11.98
CA ASN A 40 6.84 -2.21 -13.29
C ASN A 40 5.40 -2.73 -13.29
N LEU A 41 4.66 -2.47 -12.21
CA LEU A 41 3.25 -2.84 -12.09
C LEU A 41 2.36 -1.72 -12.64
N LYS A 42 1.27 -2.09 -13.31
CA LYS A 42 0.23 -1.14 -13.70
C LYS A 42 -0.43 -0.61 -12.43
N TYR A 43 -0.66 0.70 -12.39
CA TYR A 43 -1.37 1.34 -11.29
C TYR A 43 -2.27 2.48 -11.76
N TYR A 44 -3.19 2.87 -10.89
CA TYR A 44 -4.11 3.99 -11.06
C TYR A 44 -4.25 4.69 -9.71
N THR A 45 -4.38 6.02 -9.75
CA THR A 45 -4.72 6.84 -8.57
C THR A 45 -5.80 7.83 -8.96
N ASP A 46 -6.76 8.04 -8.08
CA ASP A 46 -7.78 9.08 -8.25
C ASP A 46 -7.42 10.37 -7.50
N ASN A 47 -8.32 11.35 -7.52
CA ASN A 47 -8.17 12.64 -6.83
C ASN A 47 -8.40 12.56 -5.31
N LYS A 48 -8.80 11.40 -4.78
CA LYS A 48 -8.97 11.11 -3.35
C LYS A 48 -7.87 10.20 -2.82
N PHE A 49 -6.80 10.00 -3.59
CA PHE A 49 -5.66 9.17 -3.24
C PHE A 49 -5.99 7.67 -3.05
N ASN A 50 -7.10 7.19 -3.63
CA ASN A 50 -7.33 5.76 -3.77
C ASN A 50 -6.34 5.20 -4.79
N VAL A 51 -5.63 4.14 -4.43
CA VAL A 51 -4.63 3.50 -5.31
C VAL A 51 -5.07 2.09 -5.66
N VAL A 52 -5.08 1.77 -6.96
CA VAL A 52 -5.27 0.42 -7.46
C VAL A 52 -3.99 -0.02 -8.16
N ILE A 53 -3.50 -1.21 -7.81
CA ILE A 53 -2.28 -1.81 -8.39
C ILE A 53 -2.67 -3.17 -8.95
N TRP A 54 -2.30 -3.42 -10.21
CA TRP A 54 -2.54 -4.69 -10.88
C TRP A 54 -1.23 -5.46 -11.01
N LYS A 55 -1.34 -6.77 -10.83
CA LYS A 55 -0.29 -7.74 -11.12
C LYS A 55 -0.90 -8.87 -11.94
N ASP A 56 -0.24 -9.23 -13.03
CA ASP A 56 -0.68 -10.34 -13.87
C ASP A 56 -0.64 -11.66 -13.09
N ALA A 57 -1.45 -12.61 -13.55
CA ALA A 57 -1.47 -13.95 -12.98
C ALA A 57 -0.08 -14.60 -13.04
N SER A 58 0.22 -15.42 -12.03
CA SER A 58 1.39 -16.31 -12.11
C SER A 58 1.19 -17.33 -13.22
N ILE A 59 2.30 -17.83 -13.77
CA ILE A 59 2.31 -18.86 -14.82
C ILE A 59 1.42 -20.04 -14.42
N GLY A 60 0.47 -20.39 -15.28
CA GLY A 60 -0.49 -21.48 -15.08
C GLY A 60 -1.80 -21.09 -14.39
N TYR A 61 -2.04 -19.78 -14.19
CA TYR A 61 -3.26 -19.23 -13.58
C TYR A 61 -3.92 -18.14 -14.43
N GLU A 62 -3.51 -17.98 -15.69
CA GLU A 62 -3.99 -16.93 -16.61
C GLU A 62 -5.48 -17.08 -16.98
N ASP A 63 -6.03 -18.28 -16.83
CA ASP A 63 -7.44 -18.62 -17.07
C ASP A 63 -8.34 -18.42 -15.84
N LYS A 64 -7.76 -18.07 -14.68
CA LYS A 64 -8.50 -17.92 -13.43
C LYS A 64 -9.12 -16.53 -13.30
N GLU A 65 -10.18 -16.47 -12.51
CA GLU A 65 -10.85 -15.21 -12.19
C GLU A 65 -9.90 -14.24 -11.48
N ILE A 66 -10.07 -12.95 -11.76
CA ILE A 66 -9.30 -11.89 -11.11
C ILE A 66 -9.70 -11.81 -9.64
N LEU A 67 -8.70 -11.84 -8.75
CA LEU A 67 -8.88 -11.64 -7.32
C LEU A 67 -8.48 -10.22 -6.91
N GLY A 68 -9.39 -9.50 -6.27
CA GLY A 68 -9.13 -8.18 -5.69
C GLY A 68 -8.92 -8.24 -4.18
N PHE A 69 -7.84 -7.62 -3.70
CA PHE A 69 -7.64 -7.35 -2.28
C PHE A 69 -7.89 -5.87 -2.01
N GLN A 70 -8.76 -5.58 -1.03
CA GLN A 70 -9.10 -4.22 -0.64
C GLN A 70 -8.69 -3.98 0.82
N CYS A 71 -8.08 -2.83 1.06
CA CYS A 71 -7.78 -2.32 2.39
C CYS A 71 -7.87 -0.78 2.39
N HIS A 72 -8.05 -0.20 3.56
CA HIS A 72 -7.92 1.25 3.75
C HIS A 72 -6.52 1.58 4.29
N THR A 73 -5.97 2.72 3.89
CA THR A 73 -4.60 3.11 4.24
C THR A 73 -4.52 4.11 5.38
N ASP A 74 -5.62 4.79 5.66
CA ASP A 74 -5.69 5.82 6.69
C ASP A 74 -5.66 5.23 8.11
N MET A 75 -5.24 6.06 9.06
CA MET A 75 -5.18 5.74 10.47
C MET A 75 -5.96 6.78 11.27
N VAL A 76 -6.65 6.31 12.31
CA VAL A 76 -7.21 7.19 13.34
C VAL A 76 -6.05 7.76 14.17
N CYS A 77 -5.97 9.09 14.26
CA CYS A 77 -4.98 9.76 15.09
C CYS A 77 -5.60 10.15 16.42
N GLU A 78 -5.38 9.31 17.44
CA GLU A 78 -5.66 9.61 18.84
C GLU A 78 -4.40 10.17 19.50
N LYS A 79 -4.55 11.25 20.27
CA LYS A 79 -3.50 11.75 21.17
C LYS A 79 -4.09 11.78 22.56
N VAL A 80 -3.49 11.05 23.50
CA VAL A 80 -3.82 11.20 24.92
C VAL A 80 -3.22 12.53 25.36
N ASP A 81 -4.04 13.42 25.94
CA ASP A 81 -3.53 14.62 26.59
C ASP A 81 -2.60 14.18 27.74
N GLY A 82 -1.36 14.64 27.68
CA GLY A 82 -0.30 14.33 28.65
C GLY A 82 -0.33 15.25 29.85
#